data_AF-W4M7Q4-F1
#
_entry.id   AF-W4M7Q4-F1
#
_cell.length_a   1.000
_cell.length_b   1.000
_cell.length_c   1.000
_cell.angle_alpha   90.00
_cell.angle_beta   90.00
_cell.angle_gamma   90.00
#
_symmetry.space_group_name_H-M   'P 1'
#
loop_
_entity.id
_entity.type
_entity.pdbx_description
1 polymer ?
#
loop_
_entity_poly.entity_id
_entity_poly.type
_entity_poly.pdbx_seq_one_letter_code
_entity_poly.pdbx_strand_id
1 'polypeptide(L)' 'VDSKGRGRGTGALLVNAAIAEARQRGCMEIGLYAREHNVPFYEKLGFVYTGPEMRQSL' A
#
# COMPACT_ATOMS: atom_id res chain seq x y z
N VAL A 1 8.90 -5.57 -5.93
CA VAL A 1 10.32 -5.58 -5.52
C VAL A 1 10.98 -6.84 -6.06
N ASP A 2 12.13 -6.70 -6.72
CA ASP A 2 12.93 -7.85 -7.17
C ASP A 2 13.21 -8.80 -5.99
N SER A 3 13.33 -10.09 -6.30
CA SER A 3 13.77 -11.17 -5.42
C SER A 3 14.92 -10.75 -4.48
N LYS A 4 15.95 -10.07 -5.00
CA LYS A 4 17.10 -9.58 -4.21
C LYS A 4 16.77 -8.50 -3.18
N GLY A 5 15.67 -7.77 -3.37
CA GLY A 5 15.20 -6.72 -2.48
C GLY A 5 14.12 -7.16 -1.49
N ARG A 6 13.60 -8.39 -1.59
CA ARG A 6 12.63 -8.93 -0.62
C ARG A 6 13.29 -9.12 0.75
N GLY A 7 12.53 -8.91 1.82
CA GLY A 7 13.02 -9.04 3.20
C GLY A 7 13.96 -7.93 3.68
N ARG A 8 14.31 -6.94 2.84
CA ARG A 8 15.23 -5.83 3.17
C ARG A 8 14.53 -4.51 3.51
N GLY A 9 13.21 -4.53 3.71
CA GLY A 9 12.42 -3.32 3.99
C GLY A 9 12.21 -2.39 2.79
N THR A 10 12.77 -2.67 1.61
CA THR A 10 12.63 -1.83 0.41
C THR A 10 11.18 -1.58 0.02
N GLY A 11 10.32 -2.59 0.15
CA GLY A 11 8.88 -2.42 -0.09
C GLY A 11 8.25 -1.37 0.82
N ALA A 12 8.59 -1.36 2.10
CA ALA A 12 8.07 -0.40 3.07
C ALA A 12 8.56 1.02 2.76
N LEU A 13 9.83 1.17 2.37
CA LEU A 13 10.39 2.46 1.96
C LEU A 13 9.65 3.06 0.75
N LEU A 14 9.36 2.23 -0.25
CA LEU A 14 8.63 2.67 -1.44
C LEU A 14 7.20 3.12 -1.09
N VAL A 15 6.49 2.33 -0.27
CA VAL A 15 5.13 2.67 0.16
C VAL A 15 5.11 3.95 1.01
N ASN A 16 6.06 4.11 1.93
CA ASN A 16 6.17 5.31 2.75
C ASN A 16 6.48 6.56 1.92
N ALA A 17 7.33 6.43 0.89
CA ALA A 17 7.59 7.52 -0.05
C ALA A 17 6.32 7.94 -0.81
N ALA A 18 5.52 6.96 -1.28
CA ALA A 18 4.24 7.24 -1.94
C ALA A 18 3.22 7.92 -0.99
N ILE A 19 3.14 7.50 0.27
CA ILE A 19 2.29 8.15 1.29
C ILE A 19 2.75 9.59 1.55
N ALA A 20 4.06 9.82 1.67
CA ALA A 20 4.62 11.15 1.89
C ALA A 20 4.28 12.09 0.72
N GLU A 21 4.43 11.63 -0.51
CA GLU A 21 4.06 12.38 -1.71
C GLU A 21 2.56 12.69 -1.75
N ALA A 22 1.70 11.71 -1.48
CA ALA A 22 0.25 11.92 -1.44
C ALA A 22 -0.14 13.00 -0.41
N ARG A 23 0.51 13.02 0.76
CA ARG A 23 0.32 14.06 1.77
C ARG A 23 0.78 15.43 1.29
N GLN A 24 1.95 15.52 0.64
CA GLN A 24 2.45 16.79 0.08
C GLN A 24 1.49 17.37 -0.97
N ARG A 25 0.78 16.52 -1.71
CA ARG A 25 -0.24 16.91 -2.68
C ARG A 25 -1.59 17.26 -2.06
N GLY A 26 -1.77 17.09 -0.74
CA GLY A 26 -3.04 17.33 -0.06
C GLY A 26 -4.10 16.25 -0.32
N CYS A 27 -3.72 15.04 -0.73
CA CYS A 27 -4.66 13.94 -0.88
C CYS A 27 -5.26 13.55 0.48
N MET A 28 -6.58 13.33 0.52
CA MET A 28 -7.28 12.93 1.74
C MET A 28 -7.10 11.44 2.07
N GLU A 29 -6.93 10.60 1.05
CA GLU A 29 -6.74 9.16 1.21
C GLU A 29 -5.86 8.57 0.09
N ILE A 30 -5.31 7.39 0.37
CA ILE A 30 -4.61 6.55 -0.61
C ILE A 30 -5.04 5.10 -0.38
N GLY A 31 -5.45 4.43 -1.47
CA GLY A 31 -5.91 3.04 -1.45
C GLY A 31 -5.00 2.12 -2.28
N LEU A 32 -5.09 0.82 -2.01
CA LEU A 32 -4.42 -0.22 -2.78
C LEU A 32 -5.22 -1.51 -2.78
N TYR A 33 -4.96 -2.36 -3.78
CA TYR A 33 -5.48 -3.73 -3.84
C TYR A 33 -4.36 -4.67 -3.41
N ALA A 34 -4.51 -5.29 -2.24
CA ALA A 34 -3.57 -6.27 -1.73
C ALA A 34 -4.05 -7.70 -2.07
N ARG A 35 -3.11 -8.56 -2.48
CA ARG A 35 -3.28 -10.02 -2.37
C ARG A 35 -3.37 -10.39 -0.89
N GLU A 36 -4.16 -11.39 -0.53
CA GLU A 36 -4.38 -11.80 0.88
C GLU A 36 -3.10 -11.94 1.70
N HIS A 37 -2.09 -12.64 1.16
CA HIS A 37 -0.82 -12.86 1.86
C HIS A 37 0.00 -11.57 2.11
N ASN A 38 -0.31 -10.47 1.43
CA ASN A 38 0.35 -9.17 1.61
C ASN A 38 -0.44 -8.21 2.50
N VAL A 39 -1.68 -8.54 2.90
CA VAL A 39 -2.48 -7.69 3.79
C VAL A 39 -1.74 -7.36 5.09
N PRO A 40 -1.13 -8.33 5.82
CA PRO A 40 -0.42 -8.03 7.07
C PRO A 40 0.82 -7.13 6.87
N PHE A 41 1.36 -7.07 5.66
CA PHE A 41 2.46 -6.15 5.34
C PHE A 41 1.97 -4.70 5.28
N TYR A 42 0.82 -4.44 4.66
CA TYR A 42 0.27 -3.09 4.55
C TYR A 42 -0.39 -2.60 5.84
N GLU A 43 -0.99 -3.49 6.64
CA GLU A 43 -1.52 -3.15 7.96
C GLU A 43 -0.42 -2.58 8.88
N LYS A 44 0.80 -3.14 8.82
CA LYS A 44 1.96 -2.61 9.55
C LYS A 44 2.37 -1.20 9.13
N LEU A 45 1.95 -0.74 7.95
CA LEU A 45 2.20 0.60 7.42
C LEU A 45 1.02 1.56 7.66
N GLY A 46 -0.01 1.11 8.38
CA GLY A 46 -1.17 1.93 8.75
C GLY A 46 -2.33 1.89 7.76
N PHE A 47 -2.29 1.01 6.76
CA PHE A 47 -3.48 0.73 5.95
C PHE A 47 -4.49 -0.07 6.76
N VAL A 48 -5.78 0.17 6.51
CA VAL A 48 -6.88 -0.63 7.07
C VAL A 48 -7.43 -1.50 5.95
N TYR A 49 -7.60 -2.80 6.19
CA TYR A 49 -8.18 -3.70 5.20
C TYR A 49 -9.68 -3.40 5.03
N THR A 50 -10.07 -3.00 3.82
CA THR A 50 -11.47 -2.66 3.48
C THR A 50 -12.14 -3.69 2.57
N GLY A 51 -11.46 -4.81 2.25
CA GLY A 51 -11.97 -5.88 1.40
C GLY A 51 -11.17 -6.15 0.12
N PRO A 52 -11.47 -7.24 -0.60
CA PRO A 52 -10.78 -7.65 -1.83
C PRO A 52 -11.45 -6.97 -3.03
N GLU A 53 -11.01 -5.76 -3.37
CA GLU A 53 -11.91 -4.88 -4.11
C GLU A 53 -12.03 -5.19 -5.63
N MET A 54 -13.27 -5.09 -6.13
CA MET A 54 -13.70 -4.86 -7.51
C MET A 54 -14.77 -3.74 -7.50
N ARG A 55 -14.81 -2.84 -8.50
CA ARG A 55 -15.83 -1.77 -8.62
C ARG A 55 -16.33 -1.62 -10.06
N GLN A 56 -17.64 -1.38 -10.20
CA GLN A 56 -18.29 -0.97 -11.45
C GLN A 56 -19.26 0.17 -11.14
N SER A 57 -19.15 1.25 -11.90
CA SER A 57 -20.13 2.34 -11.95
C SER A 57 -20.84 2.28 -13.32
N LEU A 58 -22.13 2.63 -13.37
CA LEU A 58 -22.93 2.67 -14.60
C LEU A 58 -22.73 3.97 -15.37
#